data_AF-A0A960ZVF7-F1
#
_entry.id   AF-A0A960ZVF7-F1
#
_cell.length_a   1.000
_cell.length_b   1.000
_cell.length_c   1.000
_cell.angle_alpha   90.00
_cell.angle_beta   90.00
_cell.angle_gamma   90.00
#
_symmetry.space_group_name_H-M   'P 1'
#
loop_
_entity.id
_entity.type
_entity.pdbx_description
1 polymer ?
#
loop_
_entity_poly.entity_id
_entity_poly.type
_entity_poly.pdbx_seq_one_letter_code
_entity_poly.pdbx_strand_id
1 'polypeptide(L)'
;LGRVFKIPSADGVRYGVELPLGKLTEEASDELLPTKSLRRLLSLPRRQVTLSMGELESRYSRVLAEAILGRVESVLADSAPPTLLTHSARDGLLHARFDLSEVEVQTYEDSLHAFLLEPQERVVSGTSDAGIETSSQTRREPLPGSPIHAWRTLGLIDAAGVPTRRGEIFSFFQHGEGLAVAAALEDEGYPLEELIQHCANLRAGSKFELPYACGSERLSAACRAAYGFINHHGYLENGLPVDYGEGAAELLAALLHPELPEVQELRRGVAEGDLSRAYVEWLSLLRHITHAPAHPWQRWVDFQAAARAALKQHGKVLRHLFHLDLPPLTNKQRHGKVRHFFLKG
;
A
#
# COMPACT_ATOMS: atom_id res chain seq x y z
N LEU A 1 2.58 -14.67 23.44
CA LEU A 1 3.51 -15.07 24.52
C LEU A 1 3.09 -14.47 25.85
N GLY A 2 1.87 -13.96 25.98
CA GLY A 2 1.41 -13.53 27.28
C GLY A 2 -0.08 -13.39 27.32
N ARG A 3 -0.61 -13.40 28.54
CA ARG A 3 -2.02 -13.24 28.82
C ARG A 3 -2.27 -11.77 29.16
N VAL A 4 -3.29 -11.17 28.56
CA VAL A 4 -3.71 -9.81 28.92
C VAL A 4 -4.39 -9.84 30.29
N PHE A 5 -4.07 -8.88 31.14
CA PHE A 5 -4.69 -8.71 32.45
C PHE A 5 -5.05 -7.24 32.70
N LYS A 6 -5.97 -7.03 33.64
CA LYS A 6 -6.45 -5.71 34.04
C LYS A 6 -5.68 -5.24 35.28
N ILE A 7 -5.19 -4.01 35.24
CA ILE A 7 -4.53 -3.31 36.34
C ILE A 7 -5.51 -2.25 36.85
N PRO A 8 -6.05 -2.38 38.08
CA PRO A 8 -6.88 -1.35 38.68
C PRO A 8 -6.08 -0.05 38.86
N SER A 9 -6.63 1.08 38.42
CA SER A 9 -6.03 2.42 38.57
C SER A 9 -7.05 3.39 39.15
N ALA A 10 -6.59 4.51 39.70
CA ALA A 10 -7.47 5.55 40.27
C ALA A 10 -8.47 6.11 39.23
N ASP A 11 -8.03 6.23 37.98
CA ASP A 11 -8.79 6.81 36.86
C ASP A 11 -9.49 5.77 35.98
N GLY A 12 -9.52 4.49 36.38
CA GLY A 12 -10.16 3.41 35.63
C GLY A 12 -9.34 2.12 35.56
N VAL A 13 -9.39 1.43 34.43
CA VAL A 13 -8.70 0.14 34.22
C VAL A 13 -7.58 0.32 33.21
N ARG A 14 -6.35 0.04 33.63
CA ARG A 14 -5.19 -0.12 32.74
C ARG A 14 -5.05 -1.57 32.29
N TYR A 15 -4.38 -1.78 31.17
CA TYR A 15 -4.15 -3.11 30.63
C TYR A 15 -2.66 -3.46 30.67
N GLY A 16 -2.36 -4.71 31.00
CA GLY A 16 -1.01 -5.24 31.01
C GLY A 16 -0.94 -6.60 30.36
N VAL A 17 0.28 -7.09 30.13
CA VAL A 17 0.54 -8.43 29.61
C VAL A 17 1.44 -9.24 30.55
N GLU A 18 1.08 -10.49 30.80
CA GLU A 18 1.85 -11.44 31.61
C GLU A 18 2.65 -12.40 30.72
N LEU A 19 3.99 -12.39 30.81
CA LEU A 19 4.89 -13.24 30.04
C LEU A 19 5.45 -14.36 30.93
N PRO A 20 5.27 -15.67 30.61
CA PRO A 20 5.82 -16.76 31.40
C PRO A 20 7.34 -16.81 31.28
N LEU A 21 8.02 -16.65 32.42
CA LEU A 21 9.46 -16.68 32.51
C LEU A 21 9.97 -18.11 32.69
N GLY A 22 9.49 -18.84 33.70
CA GLY A 22 10.06 -20.14 34.07
C GLY A 22 9.61 -20.63 35.45
N LYS A 23 10.22 -21.71 35.95
CA LYS A 23 10.02 -22.20 37.32
C LYS A 23 11.12 -21.69 38.23
N LEU A 24 10.80 -21.23 39.44
CA LEU A 24 11.82 -20.94 40.46
C LEU A 24 12.46 -22.25 40.94
N THR A 25 13.77 -22.26 41.17
CA THR A 25 14.46 -23.43 41.75
C THR A 25 14.24 -23.48 43.27
N GLU A 26 14.16 -24.68 43.84
CA GLU A 26 13.99 -24.87 45.28
C GLU A 26 15.28 -24.55 46.07
N GLU A 27 16.43 -24.58 45.40
CA GLU A 27 17.76 -24.41 46.00
C GLU A 27 18.17 -22.93 46.17
N ALA A 28 17.67 -22.03 45.32
CA ALA A 28 17.97 -20.60 45.35
C ALA A 28 16.75 -19.78 44.93
N SER A 29 16.22 -18.97 45.86
CA SER A 29 15.02 -18.14 45.64
C SER A 29 15.15 -17.13 44.48
N ASP A 30 16.36 -16.88 43.98
CA ASP A 30 16.65 -15.90 42.93
C ASP A 30 16.96 -16.55 41.57
N GLU A 31 16.97 -17.89 41.48
CA GLU A 31 17.26 -18.61 40.24
C GLU A 31 16.01 -19.20 39.59
N LEU A 32 15.93 -19.01 38.28
CA LEU A 32 14.83 -19.43 37.44
C LEU A 32 15.30 -20.48 36.43
N LEU A 33 14.53 -21.55 36.27
CA LEU A 33 14.58 -22.45 35.12
C LEU A 33 13.72 -21.87 33.98
N PRO A 34 14.31 -21.22 32.96
CA PRO A 34 13.55 -20.51 31.94
C PRO A 34 12.78 -21.47 31.03
N THR A 35 11.58 -21.05 30.62
CA THR A 35 10.76 -21.78 29.64
C THR A 35 11.48 -21.94 28.30
N LYS A 36 11.10 -22.96 27.52
CA LYS A 36 11.65 -23.16 26.16
C LYS A 36 11.45 -21.93 25.26
N SER A 37 10.32 -21.24 25.42
CA SER A 37 10.02 -19.99 24.72
C SER A 37 10.93 -18.85 25.14
N LEU A 38 11.15 -18.66 26.45
CA LEU A 38 12.04 -17.61 26.96
C LEU A 38 13.49 -17.86 26.50
N ARG A 39 13.96 -19.12 26.55
CA ARG A 39 15.29 -19.51 26.04
C ARG A 39 15.49 -19.16 24.58
N ARG A 40 14.46 -19.38 23.74
CA ARG A 40 14.50 -19.03 22.31
C ARG A 40 14.51 -17.52 22.10
N LEU A 41 13.68 -16.79 22.84
CA LEU A 41 13.55 -15.34 22.75
C LEU A 41 14.85 -14.64 23.14
N LEU A 42 15.47 -15.05 24.25
CA LEU A 42 16.72 -14.48 24.75
C LEU A 42 17.98 -15.11 24.14
N SER A 43 17.83 -16.07 23.20
CA SER A 43 18.94 -16.82 22.59
C SER A 43 19.96 -17.37 23.60
N LEU A 44 19.46 -17.96 24.70
CA LEU A 44 20.31 -18.43 25.81
C LEU A 44 21.22 -19.61 25.38
N PRO A 45 22.50 -19.62 25.78
CA PRO A 45 23.42 -20.73 25.50
C PRO A 45 22.92 -22.06 26.08
N ARG A 46 23.19 -23.17 25.38
CA ARG A 46 22.80 -24.53 25.86
C ARG A 46 23.41 -24.90 27.21
N ARG A 47 24.55 -24.31 27.58
CA ARG A 47 25.24 -24.54 28.86
C ARG A 47 24.59 -23.78 30.02
N GLN A 48 23.78 -22.75 29.75
CA GLN A 48 23.10 -21.98 30.77
C GLN A 48 21.78 -22.68 31.13
N VAL A 49 21.74 -23.25 32.32
CA VAL A 49 20.59 -24.04 32.81
C VAL A 49 19.63 -23.17 33.61
N THR A 50 20.14 -22.31 34.49
CA THR A 50 19.37 -21.35 35.28
C THR A 50 19.67 -19.90 34.86
N LEU A 51 18.79 -18.99 35.23
CA LEU A 51 18.87 -17.56 34.96
C LEU A 51 18.51 -16.81 36.25
N SER A 52 19.32 -15.85 36.68
CA SER A 52 19.01 -15.05 37.88
C SER A 52 17.95 -13.98 37.57
N MET A 53 17.11 -13.67 38.55
CA MET A 53 16.13 -12.59 38.44
C MET A 53 16.79 -11.22 38.26
N GLY A 54 17.93 -10.97 38.92
CA GLY A 54 18.69 -9.73 38.73
C GLY A 54 19.19 -9.56 37.30
N GLU A 55 19.58 -10.64 36.62
CA GLU A 55 19.96 -10.60 35.20
C GLU A 55 18.74 -10.34 34.30
N LEU A 56 17.59 -10.92 34.62
CA LEU A 56 16.34 -10.69 33.89
C LEU A 56 15.91 -9.22 33.94
N GLU A 57 15.91 -8.62 35.13
CA GLU A 57 15.49 -7.23 35.34
C GLU A 57 16.46 -6.24 34.70
N SER A 58 17.76 -6.44 34.89
CA SER A 58 18.78 -5.48 34.43
C SER A 58 19.14 -5.62 32.95
N ARG A 59 19.26 -6.85 32.43
CA ARG A 59 19.83 -7.12 31.11
C ARG A 59 18.78 -7.45 30.05
N TYR A 60 17.70 -8.12 30.43
CA TYR A 60 16.75 -8.70 29.48
C TYR A 60 15.37 -8.02 29.47
N SER A 61 15.07 -7.14 30.43
CA SER A 61 13.80 -6.40 30.50
C SER A 61 13.46 -5.68 29.19
N ARG A 62 14.43 -4.99 28.59
CA ARG A 62 14.26 -4.31 27.29
C ARG A 62 13.95 -5.28 26.14
N VAL A 63 14.67 -6.39 26.06
CA VAL A 63 14.46 -7.41 25.01
C VAL A 63 13.07 -8.05 25.13
N LEU A 64 12.60 -8.25 26.36
CA LEU A 64 11.25 -8.77 26.61
C LEU A 64 10.18 -7.75 26.21
N ALA A 65 10.40 -6.47 26.49
CA ALA A 65 9.51 -5.38 26.10
C ALA A 65 9.43 -5.23 24.56
N GLU A 66 10.58 -5.24 23.87
CA GLU A 66 10.65 -5.19 22.40
C GLU A 66 9.95 -6.41 21.76
N ALA A 67 10.08 -7.60 22.35
CA ALA A 67 9.40 -8.81 21.89
C ALA A 67 7.88 -8.79 22.09
N ILE A 68 7.37 -7.96 23.00
CA ILE A 68 5.93 -7.69 23.16
C ILE A 68 5.47 -6.75 22.04
N LEU A 69 6.20 -5.66 21.79
CA LEU A 69 5.85 -4.70 20.73
C LEU A 69 5.86 -5.33 19.33
N GLY A 70 6.89 -6.13 19.00
CA GLY A 70 7.02 -6.76 17.68
C GLY A 70 5.94 -7.81 17.33
N ARG A 71 4.90 -7.95 18.16
CA ARG A 71 3.73 -8.83 17.93
C ARG A 71 2.45 -8.07 17.63
N VAL A 72 2.46 -6.75 17.81
CA VAL A 72 1.30 -5.90 17.55
C VAL A 72 1.66 -5.10 16.30
N GLU A 73 1.06 -5.46 15.16
CA GLU A 73 1.36 -4.84 13.86
C GLU A 73 1.00 -3.35 13.84
N SER A 74 0.07 -2.93 14.70
CA SER A 74 -0.44 -1.55 14.80
C SER A 74 0.35 -0.65 15.75
N VAL A 75 1.43 -1.11 16.40
CA VAL A 75 2.25 -0.26 17.28
C VAL A 75 2.98 0.81 16.47
N LEU A 76 2.95 2.06 16.96
CA LEU A 76 3.72 3.14 16.37
C LEU A 76 5.22 2.88 16.48
N ALA A 77 5.97 3.18 15.42
CA ALA A 77 7.42 2.93 15.36
C ALA A 77 8.21 3.62 16.49
N ASP A 78 7.73 4.78 16.94
CA ASP A 78 8.33 5.59 18.02
C ASP A 78 7.67 5.37 19.39
N SER A 79 6.77 4.39 19.53
CA SER A 79 6.09 4.09 20.79
C SER A 79 7.08 3.70 21.89
N ALA A 80 6.81 4.15 23.12
CA ALA A 80 7.57 3.71 24.27
C ALA A 80 7.41 2.19 24.50
N PRO A 81 8.47 1.48 24.92
CA PRO A 81 8.38 0.07 25.26
C PRO A 81 7.56 -0.12 26.54
N PRO A 82 6.83 -1.24 26.68
CA PRO A 82 6.05 -1.52 27.87
C PRO A 82 6.94 -1.68 29.10
N THR A 83 6.47 -1.17 30.24
CA THR A 83 7.28 -1.11 31.47
C THR A 83 7.05 -2.35 32.33
N LEU A 84 8.13 -2.98 32.81
CA LEU A 84 8.04 -4.09 33.76
C LEU A 84 7.52 -3.57 35.11
N LEU A 85 6.37 -4.08 35.56
CA LEU A 85 5.78 -3.73 36.85
C LEU A 85 6.31 -4.61 37.97
N THR A 86 6.14 -5.92 37.82
CA THR A 86 6.43 -6.89 38.88
C THR A 86 6.45 -8.31 38.33
N HIS A 87 6.76 -9.26 39.21
CA HIS A 87 6.69 -10.69 38.97
C HIS A 87 5.51 -11.31 39.70
N SER A 88 4.89 -12.33 39.13
CA SER A 88 3.81 -13.07 39.77
C SER A 88 3.96 -14.58 39.58
N ALA A 89 3.79 -15.32 40.67
CA ALA A 89 3.78 -16.78 40.63
C ALA A 89 2.35 -17.27 40.34
N ARG A 90 2.20 -18.06 39.28
CA ARG A 90 0.92 -18.62 38.85
C ARG A 90 1.14 -19.95 38.16
N ASP A 91 0.29 -20.94 38.46
CA ASP A 91 0.32 -22.26 37.82
C ASP A 91 1.70 -22.94 37.88
N GLY A 92 2.44 -22.70 38.98
CA GLY A 92 3.79 -23.22 39.18
C GLY A 92 4.88 -22.56 38.33
N LEU A 93 4.59 -21.43 37.68
CA LEU A 93 5.51 -20.63 36.87
C LEU A 93 5.56 -19.17 37.36
N LEU A 94 6.75 -18.57 37.27
CA LEU A 94 6.94 -17.14 37.43
C LEU A 94 6.62 -16.42 36.11
N HIS A 95 5.86 -15.34 36.21
CA HIS A 95 5.45 -14.50 35.10
C HIS A 95 5.94 -13.06 35.31
N ALA A 96 6.48 -12.43 34.28
CA ALA A 96 6.74 -11.00 34.25
C ALA A 96 5.48 -10.25 33.82
N ARG A 97 5.12 -9.19 34.55
CA ARG A 97 3.97 -8.34 34.27
C ARG A 97 4.42 -7.02 33.69
N PHE A 98 3.97 -6.71 32.47
CA PHE A 98 4.28 -5.45 31.81
C PHE A 98 3.04 -4.55 31.74
N ASP A 99 3.21 -3.25 31.98
CA ASP A 99 2.20 -2.21 31.75
C ASP A 99 2.25 -1.77 30.28
N LEU A 100 1.09 -1.72 29.64
CA LEU A 100 0.93 -1.29 28.25
C LEU A 100 0.45 0.17 28.13
N SER A 101 0.32 0.91 29.23
CA SER A 101 -0.31 2.25 29.22
C SER A 101 0.44 3.29 28.38
N GLU A 102 1.75 3.16 28.25
CA GLU A 102 2.60 4.05 27.43
C GLU A 102 2.77 3.53 25.99
N VAL A 103 2.09 2.43 25.63
CA VAL A 103 2.18 1.85 24.29
C VAL A 103 1.16 2.54 23.39
N GLU A 104 1.67 3.23 22.38
CA GLU A 104 0.85 3.94 21.39
C GLU A 104 0.65 3.06 20.15
N VAL A 105 -0.59 3.02 19.68
CA VAL A 105 -1.02 2.22 18.53
C VAL A 105 -1.75 3.10 17.52
N GLN A 106 -1.63 2.76 16.24
CA GLN A 106 -2.44 3.35 15.18
C GLN A 106 -3.90 2.93 15.35
N THR A 107 -4.79 3.92 15.30
CA THR A 107 -6.23 3.73 15.43
C THR A 107 -6.96 4.50 14.34
N TYR A 108 -8.18 4.08 14.06
CA TYR A 108 -9.10 4.79 13.18
C TYR A 108 -10.00 5.67 14.04
N GLU A 109 -10.09 6.96 13.74
CA GLU A 109 -11.06 7.84 14.39
C GLU A 109 -12.42 7.71 13.66
N ASP A 110 -13.49 7.43 14.39
CA ASP A 110 -14.84 7.38 13.83
C ASP A 110 -15.52 8.76 13.81
N SER A 111 -16.73 8.84 13.25
CA SER A 111 -17.51 10.09 13.18
C SER A 111 -17.97 10.64 14.53
N LEU A 112 -17.80 9.88 15.61
CA LEU A 112 -18.09 10.27 16.98
C LEU A 112 -16.81 10.61 17.76
N HIS A 113 -15.67 10.74 17.08
CA HIS A 113 -14.35 10.97 17.68
C HIS A 113 -13.91 9.85 18.63
N ALA A 114 -14.40 8.63 18.41
CA ALA A 114 -13.96 7.44 19.11
C ALA A 114 -12.85 6.75 18.32
N PHE A 115 -11.76 6.40 19.01
CA PHE A 115 -10.65 5.67 18.43
C PHE A 115 -10.94 4.17 18.42
N LEU A 116 -10.89 3.57 17.23
CA LEU A 116 -11.14 2.15 16.99
C LEU A 116 -9.83 1.45 16.61
N LEU A 117 -9.54 0.35 17.28
CA LEU A 117 -8.43 -0.55 16.95
C LEU A 117 -8.99 -1.73 16.15
N GLU A 118 -8.49 -1.93 14.93
CA GLU A 118 -8.92 -3.00 14.02
C GLU A 118 -10.46 -3.10 13.89
N PRO A 119 -11.16 -2.01 13.52
CA PRO A 119 -12.62 -2.03 13.42
C PRO A 119 -13.08 -3.06 12.40
N GLN A 120 -14.21 -3.71 12.68
CA GLN A 120 -14.84 -4.57 11.69
C GLN A 120 -15.31 -3.71 10.51
N GLU A 121 -14.65 -3.87 9.38
CA GLU A 121 -15.02 -3.15 8.16
C GLU A 121 -16.35 -3.65 7.61
N ARG A 122 -17.18 -2.72 7.15
CA ARG A 122 -18.39 -3.01 6.38
C ARG A 122 -18.30 -2.31 5.03
N VAL A 123 -18.71 -2.99 3.98
CA VAL A 123 -18.85 -2.38 2.65
C VAL A 123 -20.12 -1.55 2.68
N VAL A 124 -19.98 -0.24 2.60
CA VAL A 124 -21.12 0.68 2.43
C VAL A 124 -21.16 1.09 0.96
N SER A 125 -22.27 0.81 0.29
CA SER A 125 -22.54 1.37 -1.03
C SER A 125 -22.82 2.87 -0.84
N GLY A 126 -21.89 3.74 -1.25
CA GLY A 126 -22.12 5.17 -1.27
C GLY A 126 -23.13 5.52 -2.36
N THR A 127 -24.22 6.19 -2.00
CA THR A 127 -25.07 6.92 -2.94
C THR A 127 -24.44 8.29 -3.17
N SER A 128 -24.08 8.61 -4.42
CA SER A 128 -23.76 9.98 -4.80
C SER A 128 -25.05 10.80 -4.91
N ASP A 129 -24.95 12.11 -4.72
CA ASP A 129 -26.04 13.07 -5.01
C ASP A 129 -26.46 13.08 -6.51
N ALA A 130 -25.76 12.34 -7.36
CA ALA A 130 -26.19 12.04 -8.72
C ALA A 130 -26.87 10.67 -8.72
N GLY A 131 -28.17 10.64 -8.46
CA GLY A 131 -29.01 9.43 -8.29
C GLY A 131 -28.89 8.41 -9.43
N ILE A 132 -27.89 7.53 -9.34
CA ILE A 132 -27.70 6.39 -10.24
C ILE A 132 -27.90 5.13 -9.40
N GLU A 133 -29.07 4.51 -9.57
CA GLU A 133 -29.39 3.22 -8.98
C GLU A 133 -28.78 2.09 -9.81
N THR A 134 -28.01 1.20 -9.17
CA THR A 134 -27.49 0.00 -9.82
C THR A 134 -28.50 -1.15 -9.65
N SER A 135 -29.12 -1.59 -10.75
CA SER A 135 -30.14 -2.65 -10.72
C SER A 135 -29.52 -4.02 -10.42
N SER A 136 -29.97 -4.69 -9.36
CA SER A 136 -29.63 -6.08 -9.05
C SER A 136 -30.66 -7.03 -9.67
N GLN A 137 -30.22 -7.87 -10.62
CA GLN A 137 -31.00 -9.02 -11.07
C GLN A 137 -30.30 -10.33 -10.71
N THR A 138 -31.04 -11.08 -9.90
CA THR A 138 -30.84 -12.43 -9.38
C THR A 138 -30.10 -13.42 -10.30
N ARG A 139 -28.89 -13.82 -9.90
CA ARG A 139 -28.32 -15.16 -10.20
C ARG A 139 -27.15 -15.42 -9.27
N ARG A 140 -27.15 -16.59 -8.59
CA ARG A 140 -26.11 -17.13 -7.67
C ARG A 140 -24.87 -16.25 -7.60
N GLU A 141 -24.95 -15.23 -6.75
CA GLU A 141 -23.88 -14.25 -6.60
C GLU A 141 -22.69 -14.95 -5.94
N PRO A 142 -21.46 -14.76 -6.47
CA PRO A 142 -20.28 -15.29 -5.80
C PRO A 142 -20.18 -14.62 -4.43
N LEU A 143 -19.66 -15.34 -3.41
CA LEU A 143 -19.57 -14.77 -2.07
C LEU A 143 -18.82 -13.42 -2.11
N PRO A 144 -19.34 -12.38 -1.43
CA PRO A 144 -18.63 -11.13 -1.25
C PRO A 144 -17.20 -11.40 -0.76
N GLY A 145 -16.22 -10.75 -1.40
CA GLY A 145 -14.79 -10.93 -1.10
C GLY A 145 -14.08 -12.03 -1.91
N SER A 146 -14.79 -12.85 -2.71
CA SER A 146 -14.11 -13.76 -3.65
C SER A 146 -13.59 -13.03 -4.91
N PRO A 147 -12.47 -13.48 -5.53
CA PRO A 147 -11.97 -12.88 -6.77
C PRO A 147 -13.02 -12.86 -7.90
N ILE A 148 -13.81 -13.93 -8.01
CA ILE A 148 -14.89 -14.03 -9.01
C ILE A 148 -15.99 -13.01 -8.76
N HIS A 149 -16.31 -12.71 -7.48
CA HIS A 149 -17.23 -11.63 -7.15
C HIS A 149 -16.69 -10.29 -7.66
N ALA A 150 -15.44 -9.96 -7.32
CA ALA A 150 -14.81 -8.72 -7.76
C ALA A 150 -14.77 -8.59 -9.30
N TRP A 151 -14.39 -9.66 -10.01
CA TRP A 151 -14.35 -9.65 -11.47
C TRP A 151 -15.72 -9.47 -12.11
N ARG A 152 -16.79 -10.04 -11.52
CA ARG A 152 -18.16 -9.79 -11.98
C ARG A 152 -18.61 -8.35 -11.70
N THR A 153 -18.36 -7.86 -10.49
CA THR A 153 -18.73 -6.48 -10.09
C THR A 153 -18.04 -5.43 -10.97
N LEU A 154 -16.77 -5.67 -11.32
CA LEU A 154 -16.01 -4.80 -12.23
C LEU A 154 -16.36 -5.00 -13.72
N GLY A 155 -17.24 -5.95 -14.05
CA GLY A 155 -17.63 -6.25 -15.43
C GLY A 155 -16.54 -6.89 -16.28
N LEU A 156 -15.54 -7.55 -15.65
CA LEU A 156 -14.44 -8.23 -16.35
C LEU A 156 -14.85 -9.60 -16.89
N ILE A 157 -15.82 -10.25 -16.24
CA ILE A 157 -16.40 -11.51 -16.70
C ILE A 157 -17.91 -11.42 -16.66
N ASP A 158 -18.56 -12.17 -17.54
CA ASP A 158 -20.02 -12.27 -17.58
C ASP A 158 -20.57 -13.26 -16.52
N ALA A 159 -21.89 -13.48 -16.57
CA ALA A 159 -22.57 -14.41 -15.68
C ALA A 159 -22.15 -15.90 -15.89
N ALA A 160 -21.61 -16.24 -17.06
CA ALA A 160 -21.07 -17.56 -17.37
C ALA A 160 -19.58 -17.70 -17.01
N GLY A 161 -18.92 -16.61 -16.61
CA GLY A 161 -17.48 -16.57 -16.30
C GLY A 161 -16.61 -16.40 -17.55
N VAL A 162 -17.18 -15.99 -18.68
CA VAL A 162 -16.45 -15.68 -19.90
C VAL A 162 -15.90 -14.25 -19.78
N PRO A 163 -14.63 -14.00 -20.12
CA PRO A 163 -14.08 -12.65 -20.20
C PRO A 163 -14.94 -11.75 -21.08
N THR A 164 -15.28 -10.57 -20.57
CA THR A 164 -15.85 -9.51 -21.38
C THR A 164 -14.74 -8.82 -22.16
N ARG A 165 -15.10 -7.95 -23.12
CA ARG A 165 -14.12 -7.07 -23.78
C ARG A 165 -13.28 -6.28 -22.77
N ARG A 166 -13.92 -5.76 -21.71
CA ARG A 166 -13.26 -5.06 -20.61
C ARG A 166 -12.24 -5.98 -19.93
N GLY A 167 -12.65 -7.21 -19.61
CA GLY A 167 -11.79 -8.23 -19.02
C GLY A 167 -10.58 -8.60 -19.89
N GLU A 168 -10.79 -8.72 -21.21
CA GLU A 168 -9.72 -8.97 -22.17
C GLU A 168 -8.71 -7.83 -22.20
N ILE A 169 -9.17 -6.58 -22.36
CA ILE A 169 -8.28 -5.40 -22.34
C ILE A 169 -7.57 -5.26 -20.99
N PHE A 170 -8.29 -5.41 -19.88
CA PHE A 170 -7.73 -5.38 -18.53
C PHE A 170 -6.63 -6.43 -18.35
N SER A 171 -6.80 -7.64 -18.88
CA SER A 171 -5.81 -8.73 -18.77
C SER A 171 -4.46 -8.42 -19.42
N PHE A 172 -4.40 -7.39 -20.26
CA PHE A 172 -3.15 -6.97 -20.86
C PHE A 172 -2.27 -6.19 -19.88
N PHE A 173 -2.81 -5.72 -18.76
CA PHE A 173 -2.12 -4.89 -17.77
C PHE A 173 -1.89 -5.65 -16.45
N GLN A 174 -1.10 -5.07 -15.55
CA GLN A 174 -0.71 -5.73 -14.31
C GLN A 174 -1.58 -5.32 -13.11
N HIS A 175 -2.03 -4.06 -13.06
CA HIS A 175 -2.82 -3.53 -11.95
C HIS A 175 -4.04 -2.73 -12.45
N GLY A 176 -4.54 -1.81 -11.62
CA GLY A 176 -5.72 -0.99 -11.89
C GLY A 176 -5.64 -0.12 -13.14
N GLU A 177 -4.46 0.10 -13.73
CA GLU A 177 -4.33 0.87 -14.97
C GLU A 177 -5.13 0.24 -16.13
N GLY A 178 -5.24 -1.09 -16.15
CA GLY A 178 -6.04 -1.79 -17.16
C GLY A 178 -7.53 -1.50 -17.02
N LEU A 179 -8.02 -1.30 -15.80
CA LEU A 179 -9.41 -0.91 -15.54
C LEU A 179 -9.68 0.49 -16.06
N ALA A 180 -8.76 1.43 -15.79
CA ALA A 180 -8.91 2.80 -16.26
C ALA A 180 -8.84 2.91 -17.78
N VAL A 181 -7.89 2.22 -18.42
CA VAL A 181 -7.78 2.18 -19.89
C VAL A 181 -9.03 1.56 -20.50
N ALA A 182 -9.54 0.44 -19.98
CA ALA A 182 -10.73 -0.19 -20.51
C ALA A 182 -11.97 0.71 -20.38
N ALA A 183 -12.18 1.34 -19.21
CA ALA A 183 -13.29 2.26 -18.98
C ALA A 183 -13.23 3.49 -19.92
N ALA A 184 -12.04 4.08 -20.09
CA ALA A 184 -11.87 5.23 -20.96
C ALA A 184 -12.06 4.90 -22.44
N LEU A 185 -11.65 3.70 -22.88
CA LEU A 185 -11.91 3.26 -24.25
C LEU A 185 -13.39 2.94 -24.47
N GLU A 186 -14.16 2.55 -23.47
CA GLU A 186 -15.61 2.32 -23.61
C GLU A 186 -16.39 3.63 -23.84
N ASP A 187 -15.88 4.79 -23.39
CA ASP A 187 -16.39 6.11 -23.79
C ASP A 187 -15.96 6.43 -25.22
N GLU A 188 -16.85 6.17 -26.19
CA GLU A 188 -16.61 6.46 -27.62
C GLU A 188 -16.34 7.94 -27.90
N GLY A 189 -16.84 8.84 -27.06
CA GLY A 189 -16.67 10.28 -27.18
C GLY A 189 -15.31 10.78 -26.67
N TYR A 190 -14.47 9.93 -26.10
CA TYR A 190 -13.15 10.30 -25.56
C TYR A 190 -12.11 10.36 -26.69
N PRO A 191 -11.52 11.51 -27.03
CA PRO A 191 -10.44 11.56 -28.02
C PRO A 191 -9.24 10.73 -27.56
N LEU A 192 -8.69 9.91 -28.45
CA LEU A 192 -7.61 8.99 -28.09
C LEU A 192 -6.30 9.75 -27.81
N GLU A 193 -6.07 10.86 -28.48
CA GLU A 193 -4.92 11.74 -28.27
C GLU A 193 -4.92 12.34 -26.85
N GLU A 194 -6.09 12.79 -26.38
CA GLU A 194 -6.29 13.25 -25.01
C GLU A 194 -6.11 12.10 -24.02
N LEU A 195 -6.69 10.92 -24.30
CA LEU A 195 -6.54 9.74 -23.43
C LEU A 195 -5.07 9.33 -23.29
N ILE A 196 -4.27 9.40 -24.36
CA ILE A 196 -2.84 9.10 -24.31
C ILE A 196 -2.10 10.06 -23.38
N GLN A 197 -2.45 11.35 -23.36
CA GLN A 197 -1.89 12.31 -22.43
C GLN A 197 -2.35 12.04 -20.99
N HIS A 198 -3.66 11.83 -20.78
CA HIS A 198 -4.24 11.57 -19.46
C HIS A 198 -3.75 10.26 -18.81
N CYS A 199 -3.31 9.29 -19.62
CA CYS A 199 -2.64 8.08 -19.13
C CYS A 199 -1.39 8.37 -18.27
N ALA A 200 -0.83 9.58 -18.32
CA ALA A 200 0.23 10.02 -17.40
C ALA A 200 -0.19 9.95 -15.93
N ASN A 201 -1.49 10.14 -15.62
CA ASN A 201 -2.00 10.07 -14.26
C ASN A 201 -1.95 8.66 -13.66
N LEU A 202 -2.02 7.61 -14.50
CA LEU A 202 -2.26 6.23 -14.03
C LEU A 202 -1.15 5.63 -13.16
N ARG A 203 0.07 6.17 -13.23
CA ARG A 203 1.24 5.73 -12.45
C ARG A 203 1.98 6.89 -11.78
N ALA A 204 1.33 8.03 -11.66
CA ALA A 204 1.95 9.24 -11.14
C ALA A 204 2.00 9.28 -9.61
N GLY A 205 1.11 8.58 -8.91
CA GLY A 205 1.01 8.58 -7.45
C GLY A 205 0.52 9.91 -6.86
N SER A 206 0.26 9.94 -5.56
CA SER A 206 -0.42 11.04 -4.84
C SER A 206 0.36 12.35 -4.69
N LYS A 207 1.52 12.49 -5.32
CA LYS A 207 2.42 13.64 -5.13
C LYS A 207 2.13 14.83 -6.04
N PHE A 208 1.12 14.67 -6.89
CA PHE A 208 0.65 15.69 -7.80
C PHE A 208 -0.72 16.15 -7.27
N GLU A 209 -0.75 17.31 -6.63
CA GLU A 209 -1.98 18.01 -6.27
C GLU A 209 -1.90 19.38 -6.92
N LEU A 210 -2.67 19.58 -7.98
CA LEU A 210 -2.77 20.88 -8.63
C LEU A 210 -3.89 21.70 -8.00
N PRO A 211 -3.72 23.01 -7.81
CA PRO A 211 -4.68 23.85 -7.09
C PRO A 211 -5.94 24.21 -7.91
N TYR A 212 -6.17 23.59 -9.07
CA TYR A 212 -7.27 23.90 -9.97
C TYR A 212 -7.78 22.68 -10.72
N ALA A 213 -9.03 22.77 -11.19
CA ALA A 213 -9.68 21.74 -11.99
C ALA A 213 -8.92 21.47 -13.29
N CYS A 214 -8.74 20.19 -13.61
CA CYS A 214 -7.81 19.70 -14.63
C CYS A 214 -8.57 19.00 -15.77
N GLY A 215 -8.08 19.09 -17.00
CA GLY A 215 -8.72 18.43 -18.15
C GLY A 215 -8.72 16.89 -18.05
N SER A 216 -7.75 16.34 -17.32
CA SER A 216 -7.57 14.91 -17.08
C SER A 216 -8.57 14.31 -16.09
N GLU A 217 -9.43 15.12 -15.45
CA GLU A 217 -10.59 14.68 -14.68
C GLU A 217 -11.52 13.78 -15.50
N ARG A 218 -11.50 13.90 -16.83
CA ARG A 218 -12.28 13.03 -17.71
C ARG A 218 -11.93 11.55 -17.55
N LEU A 219 -10.66 11.21 -17.31
CA LEU A 219 -10.24 9.83 -17.08
C LEU A 219 -10.76 9.31 -15.75
N SER A 220 -10.70 10.12 -14.70
CA SER A 220 -11.23 9.75 -13.38
C SER A 220 -12.76 9.63 -13.41
N ALA A 221 -13.44 10.51 -14.13
CA ALA A 221 -14.89 10.45 -14.38
C ALA A 221 -15.28 9.18 -15.15
N ALA A 222 -14.56 8.81 -16.21
CA ALA A 222 -14.82 7.57 -16.95
C ALA A 222 -14.67 6.33 -16.08
N CYS A 223 -13.64 6.27 -15.23
CA CYS A 223 -13.44 5.18 -14.27
C CYS A 223 -14.61 5.10 -13.28
N ARG A 224 -14.98 6.22 -12.66
CA ARG A 224 -16.07 6.27 -11.67
C ARG A 224 -17.44 6.01 -12.30
N ALA A 225 -17.66 6.40 -13.56
CA ALA A 225 -18.87 6.03 -14.28
C ALA A 225 -18.94 4.52 -14.55
N ALA A 226 -17.80 3.87 -14.83
CA ALA A 226 -17.72 2.44 -15.13
C ALA A 226 -17.75 1.54 -13.89
N TYR A 227 -17.21 2.00 -12.76
CA TYR A 227 -16.97 1.16 -11.56
C TYR A 227 -17.67 1.69 -10.30
N GLY A 228 -18.09 2.96 -10.27
CA GLY A 228 -18.59 3.61 -9.06
C GLY A 228 -17.49 3.96 -8.05
N PHE A 229 -17.90 4.50 -6.91
CA PHE A 229 -17.00 4.86 -5.79
C PHE A 229 -16.74 3.64 -4.91
N ILE A 230 -16.00 2.67 -5.46
CA ILE A 230 -15.72 1.39 -4.79
C ILE A 230 -14.24 1.20 -4.52
N ASN A 231 -13.95 0.41 -3.48
CA ASN A 231 -12.61 -0.04 -3.13
C ASN A 231 -12.46 -1.52 -3.49
N HIS A 232 -11.44 -1.83 -4.29
CA HIS A 232 -11.00 -3.18 -4.57
C HIS A 232 -9.51 -3.27 -4.30
N HIS A 233 -9.13 -3.96 -3.23
CA HIS A 233 -7.74 -4.07 -2.80
C HIS A 233 -6.80 -4.44 -3.94
N GLY A 234 -5.77 -3.62 -4.15
CA GLY A 234 -4.77 -3.78 -5.21
C GLY A 234 -5.19 -3.33 -6.62
N TYR A 235 -6.46 -2.96 -6.82
CA TYR A 235 -6.97 -2.50 -8.11
C TYR A 235 -7.49 -1.07 -8.07
N LEU A 236 -8.45 -0.80 -7.19
CA LEU A 236 -9.13 0.49 -7.13
C LEU A 236 -9.22 1.02 -5.70
N GLU A 237 -9.03 2.32 -5.56
CA GLU A 237 -9.33 3.14 -4.40
C GLU A 237 -10.27 4.27 -4.85
N ASN A 238 -11.44 4.38 -4.23
CA ASN A 238 -12.50 5.32 -4.58
C ASN A 238 -12.86 5.34 -6.08
N GLY A 239 -12.87 4.17 -6.70
CA GLY A 239 -13.16 3.99 -8.13
C GLY A 239 -12.01 4.31 -9.09
N LEU A 240 -10.81 4.62 -8.58
CA LEU A 240 -9.62 4.97 -9.38
C LEU A 240 -8.47 4.00 -9.11
N PRO A 241 -7.52 3.82 -10.05
CA PRO A 241 -6.31 3.05 -9.78
C PRO A 241 -5.54 3.57 -8.56
N VAL A 242 -4.93 2.67 -7.77
CA VAL A 242 -4.23 3.03 -6.52
C VAL A 242 -3.11 4.06 -6.75
N ASP A 243 -2.41 3.98 -7.87
CA ASP A 243 -1.32 4.91 -8.23
C ASP A 243 -1.80 6.11 -9.06
N TYR A 244 -3.11 6.39 -9.08
CA TYR A 244 -3.67 7.52 -9.83
C TYR A 244 -3.23 8.85 -9.20
N GLY A 245 -2.39 9.60 -9.91
CA GLY A 245 -1.97 10.95 -9.54
C GLY A 245 -2.65 11.97 -10.44
N GLU A 246 -3.68 12.63 -9.92
CA GLU A 246 -4.40 13.68 -10.62
C GLU A 246 -3.51 14.90 -10.89
N GLY A 247 -3.63 15.52 -12.07
CA GLY A 247 -2.82 16.68 -12.44
C GLY A 247 -1.42 16.35 -13.01
N ALA A 248 -0.99 15.08 -13.00
CA ALA A 248 0.31 14.71 -13.58
C ALA A 248 0.36 14.93 -15.10
N ALA A 249 -0.74 14.66 -15.80
CA ALA A 249 -0.88 14.89 -17.24
C ALA A 249 -0.70 16.36 -17.60
N GLU A 250 -1.38 17.26 -16.89
CA GLU A 250 -1.32 18.71 -17.08
C GLU A 250 0.09 19.23 -16.81
N LEU A 251 0.68 18.78 -15.70
CA LEU A 251 2.01 19.20 -15.33
C LEU A 251 3.02 18.77 -16.40
N LEU A 252 3.02 17.49 -16.82
CA LEU A 252 3.90 17.00 -17.87
C LEU A 252 3.67 17.71 -19.20
N ALA A 253 2.42 17.96 -19.59
CA ALA A 253 2.08 18.70 -20.80
C ALA A 253 2.67 20.13 -20.76
N ALA A 254 2.51 20.83 -19.64
CA ALA A 254 3.09 22.16 -19.45
C ALA A 254 4.64 22.13 -19.58
N LEU A 255 5.31 21.09 -19.05
CA LEU A 255 6.78 20.99 -19.15
C LEU A 255 7.30 20.76 -20.56
N LEU A 256 6.48 20.15 -21.41
CA LEU A 256 6.80 19.94 -22.82
C LEU A 256 6.58 21.21 -23.65
N HIS A 257 5.90 22.21 -23.08
CA HIS A 257 5.61 23.53 -23.64
C HIS A 257 6.13 24.65 -22.73
N PRO A 258 7.46 24.74 -22.51
CA PRO A 258 8.08 25.67 -21.55
C PRO A 258 7.87 27.16 -21.87
N GLU A 259 7.42 27.48 -23.08
CA GLU A 259 6.99 28.81 -23.50
C GLU A 259 5.77 29.35 -22.74
N LEU A 260 5.02 28.50 -22.04
CA LEU A 260 3.83 28.90 -21.29
C LEU A 260 4.21 29.47 -19.90
N PRO A 261 3.68 30.66 -19.52
CA PRO A 261 4.05 31.33 -18.27
C PRO A 261 3.60 30.55 -17.01
N GLU A 262 2.56 29.73 -17.13
CA GLU A 262 1.95 28.94 -16.04
C GLU A 262 2.84 27.78 -15.57
N VAL A 263 3.86 27.40 -16.36
CA VAL A 263 4.78 26.28 -16.07
C VAL A 263 5.51 26.46 -14.75
N GLN A 264 5.95 27.68 -14.43
CA GLN A 264 6.69 27.92 -13.19
C GLN A 264 5.81 27.81 -11.96
N GLU A 265 4.53 28.20 -12.06
CA GLU A 265 3.58 28.09 -10.95
C GLU A 265 3.18 26.64 -10.73
N LEU A 266 2.91 25.92 -11.81
CA LEU A 266 2.64 24.48 -11.82
C LEU A 266 3.77 23.63 -11.21
N ARG A 267 5.03 24.04 -11.41
CA ARG A 267 6.19 23.37 -10.82
C ARG A 267 6.38 23.63 -9.33
N ARG A 268 5.77 24.67 -8.75
CA ARG A 268 6.01 25.01 -7.33
C ARG A 268 5.53 23.88 -6.43
N GLY A 269 6.42 23.36 -5.60
CA GLY A 269 6.11 22.30 -4.64
C GLY A 269 6.27 20.88 -5.17
N VAL A 270 6.53 20.69 -6.47
CA VAL A 270 6.76 19.36 -7.06
C VAL A 270 8.25 19.07 -7.18
N ALA A 271 8.70 17.96 -6.62
CA ALA A 271 10.10 17.54 -6.72
C ALA A 271 10.45 17.07 -8.14
N GLU A 272 11.64 17.45 -8.63
CA GLU A 272 12.14 17.07 -9.96
C GLU A 272 12.26 15.55 -10.15
N GLY A 273 12.60 14.83 -9.07
CA GLY A 273 12.63 13.36 -9.08
C GLY A 273 11.26 12.73 -9.33
N ASP A 274 10.20 13.31 -8.78
CA ASP A 274 8.83 12.81 -8.97
C ASP A 274 8.33 13.07 -10.39
N LEU A 275 8.63 14.24 -10.95
CA LEU A 275 8.39 14.57 -12.36
C LEU A 275 9.09 13.60 -13.31
N SER A 276 10.37 13.36 -13.07
CA SER A 276 11.18 12.45 -13.88
C SER A 276 10.63 11.02 -13.83
N ARG A 277 10.22 10.57 -12.64
CA ARG A 277 9.55 9.27 -12.45
C ARG A 277 8.24 9.19 -13.22
N ALA A 278 7.34 10.16 -13.05
CA ALA A 278 6.03 10.18 -13.70
C ALA A 278 6.16 10.14 -15.24
N TYR A 279 7.09 10.93 -15.81
CA TYR A 279 7.35 10.92 -17.24
C TYR A 279 7.87 9.56 -17.74
N VAL A 280 8.83 8.95 -17.02
CA VAL A 280 9.38 7.63 -17.38
C VAL A 280 8.32 6.54 -17.29
N GLU A 281 7.49 6.55 -16.25
CA GLU A 281 6.39 5.61 -16.06
C GLU A 281 5.31 5.76 -17.14
N TRP A 282 4.94 6.99 -17.50
CA TRP A 282 4.02 7.25 -18.59
C TRP A 282 4.54 6.68 -19.91
N LEU A 283 5.80 6.97 -20.28
CA LEU A 283 6.39 6.40 -21.50
C LEU A 283 6.52 4.87 -21.42
N SER A 284 6.73 4.30 -20.23
CA SER A 284 6.74 2.86 -20.01
C SER A 284 5.36 2.25 -20.29
N LEU A 285 4.30 2.87 -19.78
CA LEU A 285 2.91 2.50 -20.03
C LEU A 285 2.55 2.60 -21.53
N LEU A 286 2.97 3.66 -22.23
CA LEU A 286 2.73 3.77 -23.68
C LEU A 286 3.43 2.67 -24.48
N ARG A 287 4.64 2.26 -24.08
CA ARG A 287 5.33 1.11 -24.69
C ARG A 287 4.59 -0.18 -24.40
N HIS A 288 4.10 -0.34 -23.18
CA HIS A 288 3.26 -1.47 -22.79
C HIS A 288 2.03 -1.56 -23.70
N ILE A 289 1.25 -0.48 -23.84
CA ILE A 289 0.06 -0.42 -24.72
C ILE A 289 0.44 -0.80 -26.16
N THR A 290 1.53 -0.23 -26.67
CA THR A 290 2.03 -0.45 -28.03
C THR A 290 2.34 -1.93 -28.34
N HIS A 291 2.83 -2.66 -27.34
CA HIS A 291 3.27 -4.06 -27.46
C HIS A 291 2.29 -5.06 -26.84
N ALA A 292 1.21 -4.58 -26.23
CA ALA A 292 0.15 -5.42 -25.70
C ALA A 292 -0.51 -6.26 -26.81
N PRO A 293 -1.14 -7.39 -26.46
CA PRO A 293 -1.75 -8.29 -27.43
C PRO A 293 -2.73 -7.60 -28.39
N ALA A 294 -2.84 -8.15 -29.59
CA ALA A 294 -3.83 -7.69 -30.56
C ALA A 294 -5.24 -8.06 -30.09
N HIS A 295 -6.19 -7.16 -30.32
CA HIS A 295 -7.60 -7.35 -29.99
C HIS A 295 -8.45 -6.81 -31.17
N PRO A 296 -9.56 -7.47 -31.55
CA PRO A 296 -10.35 -7.12 -32.74
C PRO A 296 -11.12 -5.79 -32.64
N TRP A 297 -11.11 -5.14 -31.49
CA TRP A 297 -11.79 -3.86 -31.29
C TRP A 297 -11.02 -2.72 -31.95
N GLN A 298 -11.64 -2.08 -32.94
CA GLN A 298 -11.00 -1.01 -33.72
C GLN A 298 -10.43 0.10 -32.84
N ARG A 299 -11.18 0.52 -31.81
CA ARG A 299 -10.74 1.56 -30.88
C ARG A 299 -9.46 1.21 -30.11
N TRP A 300 -9.27 -0.08 -29.78
CA TRP A 300 -8.00 -0.56 -29.20
C TRP A 300 -6.85 -0.46 -30.21
N VAL A 301 -7.09 -0.85 -31.46
CA VAL A 301 -6.09 -0.74 -32.54
C VAL A 301 -5.68 0.73 -32.76
N ASP A 302 -6.65 1.63 -32.78
CA ASP A 302 -6.44 3.06 -32.93
C ASP A 302 -5.69 3.63 -31.71
N PHE A 303 -6.03 3.17 -30.50
CA PHE A 303 -5.32 3.56 -29.27
C PHE A 303 -3.85 3.10 -29.29
N GLN A 304 -3.57 1.88 -29.74
CA GLN A 304 -2.19 1.42 -29.95
C GLN A 304 -1.46 2.27 -30.99
N ALA A 305 -2.14 2.72 -32.05
CA ALA A 305 -1.55 3.61 -33.05
C ALA A 305 -1.24 5.01 -32.48
N ALA A 306 -2.16 5.58 -31.69
CA ALA A 306 -1.96 6.84 -30.99
C ALA A 306 -0.79 6.79 -30.00
N ALA A 307 -0.69 5.70 -29.21
CA ALA A 307 0.45 5.47 -28.31
C ALA A 307 1.79 5.41 -29.07
N ARG A 308 1.83 4.71 -30.22
CA ARG A 308 3.03 4.67 -31.09
C ARG A 308 3.39 6.05 -31.63
N ALA A 309 2.40 6.86 -32.01
CA ALA A 309 2.62 8.20 -32.51
C ALA A 309 3.20 9.12 -31.42
N ALA A 310 2.63 9.10 -30.21
CA ALA A 310 3.15 9.84 -29.06
C ALA A 310 4.59 9.43 -28.72
N LEU A 311 4.90 8.12 -28.67
CA LEU A 311 6.26 7.64 -28.41
C LEU A 311 7.30 8.14 -29.42
N LYS A 312 6.91 8.34 -30.70
CA LYS A 312 7.80 8.91 -31.72
C LYS A 312 8.10 10.39 -31.45
N GLN A 313 7.14 11.14 -30.93
CA GLN A 313 7.31 12.54 -30.55
C GLN A 313 8.25 12.67 -29.33
N HIS A 314 8.10 11.78 -28.34
CA HIS A 314 8.92 11.73 -27.12
C HIS A 314 10.30 11.04 -27.29
N GLY A 315 10.97 11.31 -28.41
CA GLY A 315 12.29 10.79 -28.76
C GLY A 315 13.42 11.23 -27.81
N LYS A 316 14.68 10.89 -28.14
CA LYS A 316 15.87 11.19 -27.30
C LYS A 316 15.97 12.67 -26.88
N VAL A 317 15.46 13.58 -27.70
CA VAL A 317 15.49 15.03 -27.46
C VAL A 317 14.46 15.48 -26.42
N LEU A 318 13.38 14.77 -26.11
CA LEU A 318 12.51 15.20 -24.99
C LEU A 318 12.88 14.50 -23.67
N ARG A 319 13.68 13.44 -23.73
CA ARG A 319 14.18 12.74 -22.53
C ARG A 319 15.17 13.57 -21.72
N HIS A 320 15.88 14.51 -22.34
CA HIS A 320 16.83 15.37 -21.63
C HIS A 320 16.18 16.41 -20.72
N LEU A 321 14.91 16.76 -20.96
CA LEU A 321 14.16 17.70 -20.11
C LEU A 321 13.80 17.11 -18.74
N PHE A 322 13.89 15.79 -18.60
CA PHE A 322 13.56 15.03 -17.38
C PHE A 322 14.74 14.19 -16.90
N HIS A 323 15.97 14.54 -17.30
CA HIS A 323 17.15 13.94 -16.73
C HIS A 323 17.49 14.65 -15.43
N LEU A 324 17.45 13.89 -14.33
CA LEU A 324 18.27 14.21 -13.16
C LEU A 324 19.72 14.34 -13.65
N ASP A 325 20.37 15.47 -13.36
CA ASP A 325 21.82 15.64 -13.53
C ASP A 325 22.54 14.66 -12.60
N LEU A 326 22.65 13.41 -13.05
CA LEU A 326 23.33 12.38 -12.30
C LEU A 326 24.84 12.61 -12.40
N PRO A 327 25.58 12.54 -11.29
CA PRO A 327 27.03 12.63 -11.34
C PRO A 327 27.59 11.54 -12.26
N PRO A 328 28.67 11.81 -13.00
CA PRO A 328 29.24 10.85 -13.94
C PRO A 328 29.58 9.56 -13.20
N LEU A 329 29.19 8.41 -13.80
CA LEU A 329 29.52 7.09 -13.25
C LEU A 329 31.03 7.01 -12.96
N THR A 330 31.36 6.67 -11.72
CA THR A 330 32.76 6.46 -11.31
C THR A 330 33.37 5.30 -12.10
N ASN A 331 34.70 5.28 -12.25
CA ASN A 331 35.40 4.18 -12.93
C ASN A 331 35.08 2.80 -12.34
N LYS A 332 34.78 2.73 -11.03
CA LYS A 332 34.33 1.51 -10.34
C LYS A 332 32.93 1.06 -10.77
N GLN A 333 32.01 1.98 -11.00
CA GLN A 333 30.64 1.66 -11.47
C GLN A 333 30.63 1.27 -12.96
N ARG A 334 31.55 1.82 -13.77
CA ARG A 334 31.66 1.48 -15.21
C ARG A 334 32.24 0.09 -15.47
N HIS A 335 33.14 -0.39 -14.60
CA HIS A 335 33.88 -1.65 -14.81
C HIS A 335 33.60 -2.72 -13.74
N GLY A 336 32.80 -2.38 -12.72
CA GLY A 336 32.41 -3.32 -11.69
C GLY A 336 31.39 -4.32 -12.24
N LYS A 337 31.83 -5.55 -12.55
CA LYS A 337 30.89 -6.67 -12.70
C LYS A 337 29.97 -6.69 -11.48
N VAL A 338 28.65 -6.64 -11.71
CA VAL A 338 27.65 -6.81 -10.65
C VAL A 338 27.95 -8.13 -9.96
N ARG A 339 28.49 -8.07 -8.73
CA ARG A 339 28.67 -9.25 -7.91
C ARG A 339 27.31 -9.61 -7.35
N HIS A 340 26.58 -10.48 -8.04
CA HIS A 340 25.44 -11.16 -7.45
C HIS A 340 25.96 -11.99 -6.27
N PHE A 341 25.84 -11.45 -5.07
CA PHE A 341 26.01 -12.24 -3.85
C PHE A 341 24.75 -13.10 -3.72
N PHE A 342 24.77 -14.27 -4.35
CA PHE A 342 23.87 -15.34 -3.95
C PHE A 342 24.26 -15.71 -2.51
N LEU A 343 23.39 -15.38 -1.55
CA LEU A 343 23.42 -16.00 -0.23
C LEU A 343 23.23 -17.50 -0.45
N LYS A 344 24.33 -18.24 -0.42
CA LYS A 344 24.28 -19.70 -0.32
C LYS A 344 23.77 -20.02 1.09
N GLY A 345 22.62 -20.69 1.15
CA GLY A 345 22.08 -21.28 2.37
C GLY A 345 22.90 -22.44 2.89
#